data_AF-A0A4P9W1F5-F1
#
_entry.id   AF-A0A4P9W1F5-F1
#
_cell.length_a   1.000
_cell.length_b   1.000
_cell.length_c   1.000
_cell.angle_alpha   90.00
_cell.angle_beta   90.00
_cell.angle_gamma   90.00
#
_symmetry.space_group_name_H-M   'P 1'
#
loop_
_entity.id
_entity.type
_entity.pdbx_description
1 polymer ?
#
loop_
_entity_poly.entity_id
_entity_poly.type
_entity_poly.pdbx_seq_one_letter_code
_entity_poly.pdbx_strand_id
1 'polypeptide(L)'
;MPSPLPVPQRVSILGTDSIVVGHNLIPTITKEVLDAVPASAYIIVTDTNVAPLHLDALLSAFKAALADKPARLLSYVMPPGESAKTREVKGQIEDWMLAEKCTRDSCLIALGGGVIGDLVGFVAATFMRGIPVVQIPTTLLAMVDSSIGGKTAVDTPHGKNLVGAFHQPRRIFVDLHFLSTLPRREFVNGLAEVIKTAAIWVEEDFELLENHPEQILALSDGKAEAGSPAASLLLRVILGSVKVKAHVVTVDEKEQGLRGLLNFGHSIGHAIEAILTPELLHGECISMGMVREAEIARHLGYLNNVAVGRLVRCLQAYGLPVSVDDKRVRQLAPGKRCPVDQLLDVMRIDKKNQGDRKRIVMLAGIGKCLEPRPTFIADDVIRKILSPSMRVQPLKESRTVSLNVPGSKSISNRALVMAALGEGECRLHGLLHSDDVQVMLDALQKLVGITFAWENEGETLVINGGGGRLRVPGSEVYLGNAGTASRFLTTVCALIPTPSADGKAAIVTGNPRMKQRPIGPLVDALQGNGVKVRYLEAKGSLPLEITPSGTGLPGGTIKLSATISSQYVSSILISALYAAQPVTL
;
A
#
# COMPACT_ATOMS: atom_id res chain seq x y z
N MET A 1 23.55 -14.46 21.47
CA MET A 1 23.25 -15.43 20.40
C MET A 1 22.20 -14.80 19.50
N PRO A 2 22.32 -14.87 18.17
CA PRO A 2 21.22 -14.44 17.31
C PRO A 2 19.97 -15.24 17.68
N SER A 3 18.81 -14.55 17.74
CA SER A 3 17.51 -15.19 17.95
C SER A 3 17.35 -16.35 16.94
N PRO A 4 16.81 -17.52 17.33
CA PRO A 4 16.56 -18.60 16.38
C PRO A 4 15.72 -18.05 15.22
N LEU A 5 16.19 -18.29 14.00
CA LEU A 5 15.45 -17.90 12.79
C LEU A 5 14.03 -18.50 12.86
N PRO A 6 12.99 -17.74 12.50
CA PRO A 6 11.62 -18.24 12.53
C PRO A 6 11.50 -19.49 11.64
N VAL A 7 10.75 -20.49 12.14
CA VAL A 7 10.46 -21.72 11.40
C VAL A 7 9.77 -21.37 10.07
N PRO A 8 10.20 -21.92 8.92
CA PRO A 8 9.54 -21.69 7.64
C PRO A 8 8.05 -22.06 7.70
N GLN A 9 7.19 -21.17 7.21
CA GLN A 9 5.75 -21.38 7.14
C GLN A 9 5.37 -22.03 5.82
N ARG A 10 4.43 -22.97 5.85
CA ARG A 10 3.89 -23.62 4.65
C ARG A 10 2.49 -23.08 4.34
N VAL A 11 2.20 -22.89 3.06
CA VAL A 11 0.86 -22.50 2.58
C VAL A 11 0.41 -23.52 1.53
N SER A 12 -0.81 -24.02 1.70
CA SER A 12 -1.43 -24.97 0.79
C SER A 12 -2.01 -24.26 -0.44
N ILE A 13 -1.79 -24.84 -1.62
CA ILE A 13 -2.41 -24.44 -2.88
C ILE A 13 -2.76 -25.70 -3.67
N LEU A 14 -3.98 -25.75 -4.21
CA LEU A 14 -4.51 -26.88 -4.97
C LEU A 14 -4.38 -28.22 -4.22
N GLY A 15 -4.59 -28.19 -2.89
CA GLY A 15 -4.55 -29.38 -2.03
C GLY A 15 -3.16 -29.86 -1.62
N THR A 16 -2.11 -29.07 -1.88
CA THR A 16 -0.71 -29.43 -1.54
C THR A 16 0.03 -28.27 -0.89
N ASP A 17 0.87 -28.57 0.11
CA ASP A 17 1.72 -27.58 0.80
C ASP A 17 2.98 -27.25 -0.02
N SER A 18 2.76 -26.72 -1.22
CA SER A 18 3.80 -26.46 -2.20
C SER A 18 4.50 -25.10 -2.01
N ILE A 19 3.93 -24.19 -1.22
CA ILE A 19 4.51 -22.87 -0.94
C ILE A 19 5.21 -22.90 0.43
N VAL A 20 6.48 -22.49 0.45
CA VAL A 20 7.29 -22.35 1.67
C VAL A 20 7.75 -20.90 1.79
N VAL A 21 7.48 -20.26 2.93
CA VAL A 21 7.76 -18.84 3.18
C VAL A 21 8.65 -18.72 4.42
N GLY A 22 9.75 -17.97 4.32
CA GLY A 22 10.67 -17.78 5.43
C GLY A 22 11.91 -16.97 5.06
N HIS A 23 12.98 -17.18 5.81
CA HIS A 23 14.27 -16.52 5.61
C HIS A 23 15.39 -17.56 5.48
N ASN A 24 16.36 -17.27 4.61
CA ASN A 24 17.56 -18.09 4.40
C ASN A 24 17.20 -19.55 4.05
N LEU A 25 16.27 -19.70 3.10
CA LEU A 25 15.68 -20.97 2.72
C LEU A 25 16.57 -21.82 1.82
N ILE A 26 17.76 -21.36 1.39
CA ILE A 26 18.63 -22.14 0.48
C ILE A 26 18.80 -23.61 0.91
N PRO A 27 19.12 -23.94 2.19
CA PRO A 27 19.22 -25.34 2.62
C PRO A 27 17.89 -26.11 2.52
N THR A 28 16.77 -25.45 2.79
CA THR A 28 15.42 -26.02 2.65
C THR A 28 15.06 -26.23 1.18
N ILE A 29 15.38 -25.26 0.31
CA ILE A 29 15.16 -25.31 -1.13
C ILE A 29 15.86 -26.53 -1.71
N THR A 30 17.17 -26.68 -1.47
CA THR A 30 17.93 -27.77 -2.09
C THR A 30 17.44 -29.12 -1.62
N LYS A 31 17.20 -29.30 -0.32
CA LYS A 31 16.66 -30.55 0.22
C LYS A 31 15.29 -30.87 -0.37
N GLU A 32 14.33 -29.96 -0.28
CA GLU A 32 12.95 -30.23 -0.70
C GLU A 32 12.80 -30.38 -2.22
N VAL A 33 13.59 -29.65 -3.02
CA VAL A 33 13.57 -29.83 -4.48
C VAL A 33 14.07 -31.24 -4.85
N LEU A 34 15.17 -31.69 -4.25
CA LEU A 34 15.73 -33.01 -4.54
C LEU A 34 14.85 -34.16 -4.03
N ASP A 35 14.14 -33.97 -2.92
CA ASP A 35 13.28 -35.00 -2.33
C ASP A 35 11.89 -35.04 -3.00
N ALA A 36 11.28 -33.88 -3.28
CA ALA A 36 9.91 -33.79 -3.78
C ALA A 36 9.81 -33.67 -5.31
N VAL A 37 10.90 -33.31 -5.99
CA VAL A 37 10.94 -33.19 -7.47
C VAL A 37 12.18 -33.90 -8.02
N PRO A 38 12.25 -35.25 -7.98
CA PRO A 38 13.35 -36.00 -8.57
C PRO A 38 13.47 -35.73 -10.08
N ALA A 39 14.69 -35.43 -10.55
CA ALA A 39 14.99 -35.13 -11.94
C ALA A 39 16.41 -35.59 -12.31
N SER A 40 16.64 -35.95 -13.58
CA SER A 40 18.00 -36.26 -14.08
C SER A 40 18.82 -35.01 -14.40
N ALA A 41 18.17 -33.87 -14.58
CA ALA A 41 18.80 -32.57 -14.77
C ALA A 41 17.99 -31.47 -14.07
N TYR A 42 18.66 -30.67 -13.23
CA TYR A 42 18.12 -29.45 -12.63
C TYR A 42 18.72 -28.24 -13.37
N ILE A 43 17.85 -27.34 -13.85
CA ILE A 43 18.25 -26.19 -14.68
C ILE A 43 17.83 -24.91 -13.97
N ILE A 44 18.80 -24.15 -13.46
CA ILE A 44 18.55 -22.86 -12.82
C ILE A 44 18.60 -21.76 -13.88
N VAL A 45 17.49 -21.05 -14.09
CA VAL A 45 17.41 -19.92 -15.01
C VAL A 45 17.21 -18.64 -14.22
N THR A 46 18.03 -17.62 -14.52
CA THR A 46 18.00 -16.31 -13.86
C THR A 46 18.41 -15.19 -14.84
N ASP A 47 18.42 -13.95 -14.40
CA ASP A 47 18.87 -12.80 -15.21
C ASP A 47 20.25 -12.28 -14.81
N THR A 48 20.83 -11.42 -15.66
CA THR A 48 22.17 -10.85 -15.44
C THR A 48 22.31 -9.97 -14.19
N ASN A 49 21.20 -9.50 -13.59
CA ASN A 49 21.24 -8.70 -12.37
C ASN A 49 21.23 -9.59 -11.12
N VAL A 50 20.43 -10.66 -11.15
CA VAL A 50 20.27 -11.60 -10.03
C VAL A 50 21.44 -12.60 -9.96
N ALA A 51 21.96 -13.03 -11.11
CA ALA A 51 23.05 -13.99 -11.20
C ALA A 51 24.26 -13.68 -10.30
N PRO A 52 24.91 -12.51 -10.38
CA PRO A 52 26.11 -12.21 -9.59
C PRO A 52 25.85 -12.09 -8.09
N LEU A 53 24.58 -11.98 -7.66
CA LEU A 53 24.21 -11.84 -6.25
C LEU A 53 23.89 -13.18 -5.59
N HIS A 54 23.18 -14.07 -6.31
CA HIS A 54 22.48 -15.19 -5.68
C HIS A 54 22.73 -16.56 -6.33
N LEU A 55 23.17 -16.61 -7.60
CA LEU A 55 23.25 -17.86 -8.35
C LEU A 55 24.32 -18.81 -7.79
N ASP A 56 25.50 -18.30 -7.47
CA ASP A 56 26.63 -19.12 -7.00
C ASP A 56 26.34 -19.80 -5.66
N ALA A 57 25.64 -19.10 -4.74
CA ALA A 57 25.23 -19.65 -3.46
C ALA A 57 24.26 -20.83 -3.65
N LEU A 58 23.28 -20.68 -4.55
CA LEU A 58 22.31 -21.72 -4.85
C LEU A 58 22.97 -22.91 -5.59
N LEU A 59 23.82 -22.65 -6.58
CA LEU A 59 24.57 -23.68 -7.29
C LEU A 59 25.45 -24.49 -6.34
N SER A 60 26.17 -23.82 -5.44
CA SER A 60 27.04 -24.47 -4.45
C SER A 60 26.25 -25.38 -3.52
N ALA A 61 25.09 -24.91 -3.04
CA ALA A 61 24.20 -25.70 -2.20
C ALA A 61 23.62 -26.92 -2.94
N PHE A 62 23.22 -26.78 -4.21
CA PHE A 62 22.74 -27.91 -5.01
C PHE A 62 23.86 -28.91 -5.32
N LYS A 63 25.06 -28.45 -5.68
CA LYS A 63 26.22 -29.32 -5.90
C LYS A 63 26.56 -30.15 -4.67
N ALA A 64 26.57 -29.53 -3.48
CA ALA A 64 26.79 -30.23 -2.22
C ALA A 64 25.71 -31.28 -1.94
N ALA A 65 24.44 -30.95 -2.18
CA ALA A 65 23.32 -31.86 -1.95
C ALA A 65 23.18 -32.97 -3.02
N LEU A 66 23.83 -32.80 -4.18
CA LEU A 66 23.85 -33.76 -5.29
C LEU A 66 25.07 -34.68 -5.29
N ALA A 67 26.03 -34.54 -4.37
CA ALA A 67 27.31 -35.25 -4.40
C ALA A 67 27.22 -36.76 -4.65
N ASP A 68 26.21 -37.42 -4.07
CA ASP A 68 25.97 -38.86 -4.19
C ASP A 68 24.79 -39.23 -5.11
N LYS A 69 24.23 -38.25 -5.85
CA LYS A 69 23.03 -38.43 -6.69
C LYS A 69 23.39 -38.32 -8.18
N PRO A 70 22.89 -39.23 -9.05
CA PRO A 70 23.18 -39.21 -10.48
C PRO A 70 22.30 -38.19 -11.23
N ALA A 71 22.40 -36.91 -10.87
CA ALA A 71 21.69 -35.82 -11.53
C ALA A 71 22.63 -34.69 -11.95
N ARG A 72 22.34 -34.06 -13.10
CA ARG A 72 23.10 -32.92 -13.63
C ARG A 72 22.54 -31.60 -13.08
N LEU A 73 23.42 -30.62 -12.91
CA LEU A 73 23.06 -29.25 -12.56
C LEU A 73 23.57 -28.30 -13.65
N LEU A 74 22.66 -27.57 -14.28
CA LEU A 74 22.94 -26.59 -15.32
C LEU A 74 22.43 -25.21 -14.90
N SER A 75 23.00 -24.15 -15.46
CA SER A 75 22.49 -22.78 -15.29
C SER A 75 22.44 -22.02 -16.61
N TYR A 76 21.46 -21.14 -16.73
CA TYR A 76 21.30 -20.23 -17.87
C TYR A 76 21.01 -18.81 -17.37
N VAL A 77 21.71 -17.82 -17.92
CA VAL A 77 21.57 -16.41 -17.55
C VAL A 77 21.07 -15.63 -18.75
N MET A 78 19.92 -14.99 -18.63
CA MET A 78 19.26 -14.22 -19.69
C MET A 78 19.27 -12.70 -19.41
N PRO A 79 18.98 -11.84 -20.41
CA PRO A 79 18.81 -10.41 -20.16
C PRO A 79 17.65 -10.12 -19.18
N PRO A 80 17.72 -9.03 -18.40
CA PRO A 80 16.70 -8.67 -17.42
C PRO A 80 15.54 -7.88 -18.04
N GLY A 81 14.44 -7.74 -17.27
CA GLY A 81 13.35 -6.82 -17.57
C GLY A 81 12.32 -7.33 -18.59
N GLU A 82 11.21 -6.59 -18.74
CA GLU A 82 10.06 -7.02 -19.55
C GLU A 82 10.42 -7.25 -21.02
N SER A 83 11.40 -6.53 -21.56
CA SER A 83 11.88 -6.70 -22.94
C SER A 83 12.43 -8.10 -23.25
N ALA A 84 12.80 -8.87 -22.22
CA ALA A 84 13.27 -10.24 -22.38
C ALA A 84 12.11 -11.26 -22.38
N LYS A 85 10.89 -10.84 -22.09
CA LYS A 85 9.72 -11.71 -21.99
C LYS A 85 9.08 -11.97 -23.36
N THR A 86 9.87 -12.50 -24.29
CA THR A 86 9.50 -12.62 -25.71
C THR A 86 9.55 -14.06 -26.20
N ARG A 87 8.93 -14.30 -27.36
CA ARG A 87 9.03 -15.61 -28.05
C ARG A 87 10.46 -15.97 -28.42
N GLU A 88 11.30 -14.97 -28.70
CA GLU A 88 12.69 -15.17 -29.07
C GLU A 88 13.50 -15.73 -27.90
N VAL A 89 13.46 -15.07 -26.75
CA VAL A 89 14.20 -15.54 -25.56
C VAL A 89 13.68 -16.90 -25.09
N LYS A 90 12.37 -17.15 -25.20
CA LYS A 90 11.79 -18.48 -24.98
C LYS A 90 12.46 -19.53 -25.86
N GLY A 91 12.54 -19.28 -27.17
CA GLY A 91 13.17 -20.19 -28.12
C GLY A 91 14.66 -20.43 -27.83
N GLN A 92 15.39 -19.37 -27.47
CA GLN A 92 16.81 -19.48 -27.09
C GLN A 92 17.04 -20.40 -25.89
N ILE A 93 16.19 -20.32 -24.86
CA ILE A 93 16.27 -21.21 -23.70
C ILE A 93 15.94 -22.66 -24.11
N GLU A 94 14.88 -22.85 -24.91
CA GLU A 94 14.47 -24.19 -25.39
C GLU A 94 15.57 -24.86 -26.23
N ASP A 95 16.14 -24.13 -27.20
CA ASP A 95 17.21 -24.64 -28.07
C ASP A 95 18.47 -24.98 -27.27
N TRP A 96 18.86 -24.14 -26.31
CA TRP A 96 19.97 -24.42 -25.42
C TRP A 96 19.74 -25.68 -24.58
N MET A 97 18.55 -25.84 -23.99
CA MET A 97 18.20 -27.06 -23.23
C MET A 97 18.26 -28.33 -24.10
N LEU A 98 17.84 -28.26 -25.36
CA LEU A 98 17.95 -29.37 -26.32
C LEU A 98 19.41 -29.68 -26.67
N ALA A 99 20.26 -28.65 -26.79
CA ALA A 99 21.69 -28.80 -27.01
C ALA A 99 22.36 -29.56 -25.84
N GLU A 100 22.01 -29.20 -24.61
CA GLU A 100 22.43 -29.83 -23.35
C GLU A 100 21.81 -31.21 -23.09
N LYS A 101 21.05 -31.75 -24.04
CA LYS A 101 20.37 -33.06 -23.95
C LYS A 101 19.45 -33.16 -22.73
N CYS A 102 18.76 -32.07 -22.37
CA CYS A 102 17.69 -32.12 -21.38
C CYS A 102 16.53 -32.98 -21.89
N THR A 103 16.06 -33.88 -21.03
CA THR A 103 14.97 -34.83 -21.30
C THR A 103 13.70 -34.48 -20.52
N ARG A 104 12.63 -35.26 -20.70
CA ARG A 104 11.31 -34.98 -20.10
C ARG A 104 11.29 -35.06 -18.57
N ASP A 105 12.28 -35.72 -17.98
CA ASP A 105 12.52 -35.80 -16.54
C ASP A 105 13.45 -34.68 -16.01
N SER A 106 13.66 -33.61 -16.78
CA SER A 106 14.34 -32.39 -16.32
C SER A 106 13.45 -31.54 -15.42
N CYS A 107 14.03 -30.75 -14.52
CA CYS A 107 13.33 -29.80 -13.66
C CYS A 107 13.89 -28.39 -13.87
N LEU A 108 13.02 -27.43 -14.23
CA LEU A 108 13.39 -26.02 -14.30
C LEU A 108 13.26 -25.35 -12.93
N ILE A 109 14.20 -24.48 -12.60
CA ILE A 109 14.21 -23.68 -11.37
C ILE A 109 14.29 -22.21 -11.81
N ALA A 110 13.18 -21.50 -11.64
CA ALA A 110 13.06 -20.08 -11.97
C ALA A 110 13.54 -19.24 -10.77
N LEU A 111 14.74 -18.67 -10.86
CA LEU A 111 15.33 -17.79 -9.84
C LEU A 111 15.23 -16.34 -10.33
N GLY A 112 14.23 -15.59 -9.87
CA GLY A 112 14.06 -14.21 -10.32
C GLY A 112 12.73 -13.56 -9.96
N GLY A 113 12.45 -12.41 -10.58
CA GLY A 113 11.16 -11.73 -10.49
C GLY A 113 10.08 -12.34 -11.40
N GLY A 114 8.99 -11.59 -11.60
CA GLY A 114 7.86 -12.07 -12.41
C GLY A 114 8.18 -12.34 -13.88
N VAL A 115 9.13 -11.59 -14.47
CA VAL A 115 9.61 -11.85 -15.84
C VAL A 115 10.22 -13.26 -15.96
N ILE A 116 11.16 -13.59 -15.06
CA ILE A 116 11.78 -14.93 -15.01
C ILE A 116 10.72 -15.98 -14.71
N GLY A 117 9.86 -15.76 -13.72
CA GLY A 117 8.83 -16.70 -13.32
C GLY A 117 7.87 -17.07 -14.45
N ASP A 118 7.41 -16.06 -15.21
CA ASP A 118 6.48 -16.26 -16.32
C ASP A 118 7.15 -16.92 -17.53
N LEU A 119 8.34 -16.45 -17.91
CA LEU A 119 9.04 -16.97 -19.08
C LEU A 119 9.52 -18.40 -18.86
N VAL A 120 10.22 -18.66 -17.75
CA VAL A 120 10.74 -19.99 -17.41
C VAL A 120 9.60 -20.96 -17.13
N GLY A 121 8.54 -20.49 -16.48
CA GLY A 121 7.31 -21.26 -16.32
C GLY A 121 6.70 -21.65 -17.67
N PHE A 122 6.73 -20.76 -18.67
CA PHE A 122 6.15 -21.03 -19.98
C PHE A 122 7.03 -21.96 -20.81
N VAL A 123 8.36 -21.83 -20.71
CA VAL A 123 9.32 -22.83 -21.22
C VAL A 123 9.00 -24.19 -20.59
N ALA A 124 8.83 -24.27 -19.27
CA ALA A 124 8.50 -25.53 -18.60
C ALA A 124 7.17 -26.13 -19.04
N ALA A 125 6.17 -25.30 -19.34
CA ALA A 125 4.87 -25.73 -19.83
C ALA A 125 4.94 -26.38 -21.23
N THR A 126 5.87 -25.92 -22.08
CA THR A 126 5.93 -26.34 -23.49
C THR A 126 7.09 -27.28 -23.82
N PHE A 127 8.19 -27.22 -23.08
CA PHE A 127 9.37 -28.07 -23.30
C PHE A 127 8.97 -29.54 -23.15
N MET A 128 9.15 -30.33 -24.21
CA MET A 128 8.69 -31.73 -24.30
C MET A 128 7.23 -31.95 -23.85
N ARG A 129 6.35 -30.96 -24.11
CA ARG A 129 4.93 -30.94 -23.73
C ARG A 129 4.68 -30.91 -22.21
N GLY A 130 5.63 -30.37 -21.45
CA GLY A 130 5.49 -30.13 -20.02
C GLY A 130 6.54 -30.90 -19.21
N ILE A 131 7.30 -30.13 -18.43
CA ILE A 131 8.24 -30.62 -17.41
C ILE A 131 8.01 -29.91 -16.07
N PRO A 132 8.46 -30.48 -14.93
CA PRO A 132 8.42 -29.81 -13.64
C PRO A 132 9.12 -28.43 -13.63
N VAL A 133 8.54 -27.48 -12.90
CA VAL A 133 9.16 -26.19 -12.58
C VAL A 133 9.03 -25.86 -11.10
N VAL A 134 10.04 -25.19 -10.55
CA VAL A 134 10.08 -24.65 -9.20
C VAL A 134 10.27 -23.13 -9.29
N GLN A 135 9.55 -22.38 -8.48
CA GLN A 135 9.67 -20.91 -8.41
C GLN A 135 10.47 -20.49 -7.17
N ILE A 136 11.49 -19.65 -7.36
CA ILE A 136 12.25 -18.99 -6.29
C ILE A 136 12.15 -17.47 -6.54
N PRO A 137 11.05 -16.82 -6.11
CA PRO A 137 10.83 -15.41 -6.33
C PRO A 137 11.84 -14.53 -5.59
N THR A 138 12.50 -13.62 -6.30
CA THR A 138 13.50 -12.69 -5.73
C THR A 138 13.02 -11.24 -5.61
N THR A 139 11.84 -10.93 -6.14
CA THR A 139 11.20 -9.61 -6.02
C THR A 139 9.95 -9.70 -5.15
N LEU A 140 9.61 -8.62 -4.43
CA LEU A 140 8.40 -8.61 -3.59
C LEU A 140 7.14 -8.93 -4.42
N LEU A 141 7.02 -8.38 -5.63
CA LEU A 141 5.93 -8.66 -6.56
C LEU A 141 5.80 -10.16 -6.84
N ALA A 142 6.92 -10.83 -7.13
CA ALA A 142 6.89 -12.25 -7.42
C ALA A 142 6.57 -13.11 -6.20
N MET A 143 7.01 -12.69 -5.01
CA MET A 143 6.73 -13.39 -3.76
C MET A 143 5.24 -13.40 -3.42
N VAL A 144 4.56 -12.27 -3.64
CA VAL A 144 3.16 -12.06 -3.19
C VAL A 144 2.14 -12.31 -4.29
N ASP A 145 2.58 -12.29 -5.55
CA ASP A 145 1.71 -12.42 -6.71
C ASP A 145 2.29 -13.38 -7.77
N SER A 146 3.23 -12.95 -8.62
CA SER A 146 3.45 -13.61 -9.92
C SER A 146 3.91 -15.08 -9.86
N SER A 147 4.66 -15.49 -8.83
CA SER A 147 5.12 -16.89 -8.70
C SER A 147 3.99 -17.88 -8.35
N ILE A 148 2.83 -17.37 -7.90
CA ILE A 148 1.74 -18.18 -7.37
C ILE A 148 0.63 -18.32 -8.42
N GLY A 149 0.22 -19.58 -8.63
CA GLY A 149 -0.96 -19.95 -9.40
C GLY A 149 -0.73 -20.22 -10.88
N GLY A 150 0.52 -20.37 -11.30
CA GLY A 150 0.88 -21.05 -12.55
C GLY A 150 0.49 -20.33 -13.84
N LYS A 151 0.18 -19.03 -13.81
CA LYS A 151 0.07 -18.25 -15.06
C LYS A 151 1.48 -18.02 -15.57
N THR A 152 1.73 -18.40 -16.81
CA THR A 152 3.04 -18.27 -17.46
C THR A 152 2.82 -17.74 -18.86
N ALA A 153 3.63 -16.80 -19.34
CA ALA A 153 3.38 -16.14 -20.61
C ALA A 153 4.58 -15.41 -21.20
N VAL A 154 4.45 -15.02 -22.45
CA VAL A 154 5.27 -14.04 -23.15
C VAL A 154 4.43 -12.89 -23.67
N ASP A 155 5.09 -11.75 -23.85
CA ASP A 155 4.52 -10.57 -24.47
C ASP A 155 4.61 -10.66 -26.00
N THR A 156 3.77 -9.86 -26.65
CA THR A 156 3.76 -9.70 -28.12
C THR A 156 3.67 -8.21 -28.45
N PRO A 157 3.93 -7.79 -29.70
CA PRO A 157 3.71 -6.40 -30.12
C PRO A 157 2.26 -5.91 -29.91
N HIS A 158 1.30 -6.83 -29.73
CA HIS A 158 -0.10 -6.50 -29.48
C HIS A 158 -0.46 -6.35 -27.99
N GLY A 159 0.46 -6.65 -27.07
CA GLY A 159 0.22 -6.48 -25.64
C GLY A 159 0.86 -7.55 -24.76
N LYS A 160 0.66 -7.37 -23.45
CA LYS A 160 1.27 -8.20 -22.41
C LYS A 160 0.54 -9.51 -22.18
N ASN A 161 1.29 -10.57 -21.88
CA ASN A 161 0.77 -11.85 -21.41
C ASN A 161 -0.36 -12.44 -22.29
N LEU A 162 -0.26 -12.24 -23.61
CA LEU A 162 -1.29 -12.66 -24.57
C LEU A 162 -1.09 -14.11 -25.04
N VAL A 163 0.14 -14.62 -25.00
CA VAL A 163 0.46 -16.01 -25.33
C VAL A 163 1.12 -16.66 -24.13
N GLY A 164 0.55 -17.77 -23.65
CA GLY A 164 1.01 -18.41 -22.42
C GLY A 164 0.28 -19.72 -22.11
N ALA A 165 0.51 -20.23 -20.91
CA ALA A 165 -0.11 -21.45 -20.40
C ALA A 165 -0.40 -21.34 -18.90
N PHE A 166 -1.40 -22.10 -18.44
CA PHE A 166 -1.55 -22.43 -17.02
C PHE A 166 -0.71 -23.68 -16.73
N HIS A 167 0.39 -23.52 -15.99
CA HIS A 167 1.33 -24.58 -15.61
C HIS A 167 1.79 -24.38 -14.17
N GLN A 168 1.29 -25.21 -13.25
CA GLN A 168 1.57 -25.06 -11.82
C GLN A 168 3.00 -25.47 -11.48
N PRO A 169 3.75 -24.65 -10.71
CA PRO A 169 5.02 -25.08 -10.18
C PRO A 169 4.83 -26.18 -9.13
N ARG A 170 5.79 -27.10 -9.05
CA ARG A 170 5.81 -28.16 -8.03
C ARG A 170 6.11 -27.63 -6.63
N ARG A 171 6.89 -26.55 -6.55
CA ARG A 171 7.25 -25.85 -5.32
C ARG A 171 7.42 -24.36 -5.58
N ILE A 172 7.11 -23.55 -4.57
CA ILE A 172 7.35 -22.11 -4.54
C ILE A 172 8.08 -21.78 -3.23
N PHE A 173 9.28 -21.20 -3.32
CA PHE A 173 10.10 -20.86 -2.15
C PHE A 173 10.26 -19.35 -2.00
N VAL A 174 9.45 -18.76 -1.13
CA VAL A 174 9.44 -17.34 -0.81
C VAL A 174 10.47 -17.06 0.29
N ASP A 175 11.72 -16.82 -0.12
CA ASP A 175 12.81 -16.46 0.79
C ASP A 175 12.96 -14.93 0.87
N LEU A 176 12.60 -14.37 2.02
CA LEU A 176 12.67 -12.93 2.27
C LEU A 176 14.11 -12.40 2.27
N HIS A 177 15.14 -13.26 2.34
CA HIS A 177 16.54 -12.84 2.24
C HIS A 177 16.82 -12.09 0.92
N PHE A 178 16.16 -12.47 -0.19
CA PHE A 178 16.37 -11.82 -1.49
C PHE A 178 15.99 -10.34 -1.49
N LEU A 179 15.04 -9.93 -0.62
CA LEU A 179 14.62 -8.53 -0.50
C LEU A 179 15.72 -7.61 0.02
N SER A 180 16.75 -8.14 0.69
CA SER A 180 17.90 -7.36 1.19
C SER A 180 18.73 -6.72 0.08
N THR A 181 18.68 -7.28 -1.13
CA THR A 181 19.40 -6.80 -2.32
C THR A 181 18.48 -6.15 -3.35
N LEU A 182 17.16 -6.14 -3.10
CA LEU A 182 16.17 -5.65 -4.04
C LEU A 182 16.19 -4.11 -4.07
N PRO A 183 16.32 -3.46 -5.25
CA PRO A 183 16.25 -2.02 -5.33
C PRO A 183 14.93 -1.48 -4.76
N ARG A 184 14.99 -0.37 -4.03
CA ARG A 184 13.82 0.25 -3.40
C ARG A 184 12.65 0.50 -4.37
N ARG A 185 12.93 0.85 -5.63
CA ARG A 185 11.88 1.02 -6.65
C ARG A 185 11.12 -0.28 -6.90
N GLU A 186 11.80 -1.42 -6.97
CA GLU A 186 11.19 -2.74 -7.17
C GLU A 186 10.48 -3.26 -5.92
N PHE A 187 10.97 -2.89 -4.73
CA PHE A 187 10.24 -3.16 -3.49
C PHE A 187 8.90 -2.41 -3.48
N VAL A 188 8.91 -1.11 -3.77
CA VAL A 188 7.68 -0.29 -3.87
C VAL A 188 6.76 -0.77 -4.99
N ASN A 189 7.33 -1.17 -6.14
CA ASN A 189 6.59 -1.79 -7.24
C ASN A 189 5.78 -3.00 -6.76
N GLY A 190 6.38 -3.91 -5.99
CA GLY A 190 5.68 -5.07 -5.43
C GLY A 190 4.63 -4.76 -4.37
N LEU A 191 4.77 -3.64 -3.64
CA LEU A 191 3.76 -3.23 -2.65
C LEU A 191 2.42 -2.86 -3.29
N ALA A 192 2.39 -2.48 -4.57
CA ALA A 192 1.12 -2.27 -5.27
C ALA A 192 0.25 -3.54 -5.28
N GLU A 193 0.85 -4.70 -5.50
CA GLU A 193 0.13 -5.99 -5.49
C GLU A 193 -0.31 -6.42 -4.09
N VAL A 194 0.49 -6.08 -3.08
CA VAL A 194 0.14 -6.30 -1.67
C VAL A 194 -1.08 -5.46 -1.30
N ILE A 195 -1.06 -4.16 -1.62
CA ILE A 195 -2.17 -3.23 -1.34
C ILE A 195 -3.42 -3.65 -2.09
N LYS A 196 -3.29 -4.03 -3.37
CA LYS A 196 -4.39 -4.59 -4.16
C LYS A 196 -5.03 -5.78 -3.45
N THR A 197 -4.22 -6.75 -3.02
CA THR A 197 -4.70 -7.99 -2.41
C THR A 197 -5.43 -7.72 -1.09
N ALA A 198 -4.91 -6.82 -0.25
CA ALA A 198 -5.60 -6.38 0.96
C ALA A 198 -6.91 -5.65 0.63
N ALA A 199 -6.88 -4.71 -0.32
CA ALA A 199 -8.03 -3.88 -0.69
C ALA A 199 -9.23 -4.68 -1.22
N ILE A 200 -9.02 -5.86 -1.80
CA ILE A 200 -10.10 -6.72 -2.32
C ILE A 200 -10.59 -7.80 -1.34
N TRP A 201 -9.85 -8.09 -0.27
CA TRP A 201 -10.06 -9.32 0.52
C TRP A 201 -10.17 -9.14 2.04
N VAL A 202 -9.29 -8.36 2.67
CA VAL A 202 -9.20 -8.25 4.15
C VAL A 202 -8.86 -6.82 4.55
N GLU A 203 -9.80 -6.15 5.22
CA GLU A 203 -9.62 -4.77 5.67
C GLU A 203 -8.53 -4.65 6.74
N GLU A 204 -8.41 -5.62 7.65
CA GLU A 204 -7.40 -5.61 8.71
C GLU A 204 -5.98 -5.65 8.14
N ASP A 205 -5.75 -6.40 7.05
CA ASP A 205 -4.47 -6.41 6.35
C ASP A 205 -4.20 -5.06 5.65
N PHE A 206 -5.25 -4.39 5.19
CA PHE A 206 -5.14 -3.05 4.62
C PHE A 206 -4.79 -2.01 5.71
N GLU A 207 -5.41 -2.09 6.88
CA GLU A 207 -5.09 -1.24 8.03
C GLU A 207 -3.64 -1.41 8.50
N LEU A 208 -3.10 -2.64 8.46
CA LEU A 208 -1.68 -2.86 8.74
C LEU A 208 -0.79 -2.07 7.79
N LEU A 209 -1.14 -2.03 6.51
CA LEU A 209 -0.42 -1.27 5.48
C LEU A 209 -0.58 0.24 5.69
N GLU A 210 -1.77 0.72 6.07
CA GLU A 210 -2.00 2.14 6.36
C GLU A 210 -1.19 2.63 7.57
N ASN A 211 -1.08 1.81 8.61
CA ASN A 211 -0.51 2.22 9.89
C ASN A 211 1.02 2.07 9.98
N HIS A 212 1.66 1.36 9.06
CA HIS A 212 3.10 1.05 9.15
C HIS A 212 3.97 1.36 7.91
N PRO A 213 3.71 2.42 7.11
CA PRO A 213 4.46 2.68 5.89
C PRO A 213 5.95 2.92 6.15
N GLU A 214 6.31 3.69 7.18
CA GLU A 214 7.70 3.99 7.52
C GLU A 214 8.49 2.73 7.91
N GLN A 215 7.88 1.85 8.72
CA GLN A 215 8.51 0.62 9.17
C GLN A 215 8.73 -0.36 8.02
N ILE A 216 7.73 -0.51 7.13
CA ILE A 216 7.83 -1.40 5.97
C ILE A 216 8.83 -0.86 4.94
N LEU A 217 8.82 0.46 4.66
CA LEU A 217 9.77 1.07 3.72
C LEU A 217 11.22 1.02 4.22
N ALA A 218 11.45 1.08 5.53
CA ALA A 218 12.80 0.96 6.10
C ALA A 218 13.48 -0.38 5.78
N LEU A 219 12.71 -1.43 5.50
CA LEU A 219 13.21 -2.75 5.12
C LEU A 219 13.84 -2.74 3.72
N SER A 220 13.35 -1.87 2.82
CA SER A 220 13.89 -1.73 1.46
C SER A 220 15.28 -1.07 1.44
N ASP A 221 15.70 -0.44 2.54
CA ASP A 221 17.01 0.18 2.66
C ASP A 221 18.08 -0.80 3.19
N GLY A 222 17.75 -2.09 3.41
CA GLY A 222 18.68 -3.10 3.95
C GLY A 222 19.06 -2.89 5.42
N LYS A 223 18.36 -2.00 6.13
CA LYS A 223 18.69 -1.57 7.50
C LYS A 223 18.13 -2.47 8.61
N ALA A 224 17.33 -3.46 8.27
CA ALA A 224 16.61 -4.25 9.25
C ALA A 224 17.14 -5.69 9.33
N GLU A 225 17.52 -6.08 10.54
CA GLU A 225 17.97 -7.43 10.84
C GLU A 225 16.81 -8.44 10.75
N ALA A 226 17.15 -9.67 10.39
CA ALA A 226 16.23 -10.80 10.45
C ALA A 226 15.72 -10.98 11.89
N GLY A 227 14.42 -11.12 12.07
CA GLY A 227 13.78 -11.24 13.38
C GLY A 227 13.44 -9.91 14.08
N SER A 228 13.74 -8.76 13.47
CA SER A 228 13.24 -7.47 13.95
C SER A 228 11.70 -7.38 13.89
N PRO A 229 11.06 -6.48 14.67
CA PRO A 229 9.62 -6.23 14.57
C PRO A 229 9.18 -5.86 13.15
N ALA A 230 9.98 -5.07 12.43
CA ALA A 230 9.72 -4.69 11.05
C ALA A 230 9.80 -5.92 10.10
N ALA A 231 10.80 -6.79 10.27
CA ALA A 231 10.88 -8.03 9.48
C ALA A 231 9.67 -8.96 9.73
N SER A 232 9.21 -9.03 10.98
CA SER A 232 8.03 -9.83 11.37
C SER A 232 6.75 -9.26 10.75
N LEU A 233 6.63 -7.93 10.70
CA LEU A 233 5.53 -7.24 10.02
C LEU A 233 5.52 -7.53 8.52
N LEU A 234 6.66 -7.41 7.83
CA LEU A 234 6.73 -7.72 6.40
C LEU A 234 6.43 -9.19 6.10
N LEU A 235 6.93 -10.11 6.92
CA LEU A 235 6.58 -11.52 6.81
C LEU A 235 5.06 -11.74 6.94
N ARG A 236 4.40 -11.08 7.91
CA ARG A 236 2.95 -11.14 8.07
C ARG A 236 2.22 -10.62 6.82
N VAL A 237 2.65 -9.48 6.28
CA VAL A 237 2.08 -8.85 5.09
C VAL A 237 2.23 -9.76 3.85
N ILE A 238 3.43 -10.32 3.63
CA ILE A 238 3.69 -11.26 2.54
C ILE A 238 2.82 -12.51 2.70
N LEU A 239 2.79 -13.11 3.88
CA LEU A 239 1.98 -14.30 4.16
C LEU A 239 0.48 -14.06 3.94
N GLY A 240 -0.04 -12.90 4.34
CA GLY A 240 -1.43 -12.51 4.08
C GLY A 240 -1.73 -12.57 2.58
N SER A 241 -0.93 -11.87 1.77
CA SER A 241 -1.09 -11.85 0.31
C SER A 241 -0.95 -13.24 -0.32
N VAL A 242 0.06 -14.02 0.10
CA VAL A 242 0.30 -15.40 -0.37
C VAL A 242 -0.89 -16.29 -0.08
N LYS A 243 -1.45 -16.24 1.13
CA LYS A 243 -2.61 -17.05 1.54
C LYS A 243 -3.86 -16.69 0.74
N VAL A 244 -4.12 -15.41 0.54
CA VAL A 244 -5.27 -14.96 -0.28
C VAL A 244 -5.13 -15.47 -1.70
N LYS A 245 -3.97 -15.27 -2.34
CA LYS A 245 -3.77 -15.74 -3.72
C LYS A 245 -3.84 -17.26 -3.83
N ALA A 246 -3.24 -17.99 -2.90
CA ALA A 246 -3.31 -19.45 -2.86
C ALA A 246 -4.76 -19.96 -2.72
N HIS A 247 -5.56 -19.33 -1.85
CA HIS A 247 -6.97 -19.66 -1.68
C HIS A 247 -7.77 -19.40 -2.97
N VAL A 248 -7.66 -18.20 -3.53
CA VAL A 248 -8.38 -17.80 -4.75
C VAL A 248 -8.02 -18.71 -5.93
N VAL A 249 -6.75 -19.06 -6.11
CA VAL A 249 -6.31 -19.99 -7.15
C VAL A 249 -6.82 -21.41 -6.91
N THR A 250 -6.86 -21.86 -5.64
CA THR A 250 -7.39 -23.18 -5.30
C THR A 250 -8.88 -23.30 -5.65
N VAL A 251 -9.63 -22.21 -5.48
CA VAL A 251 -11.06 -22.15 -5.83
C VAL A 251 -11.27 -22.00 -7.33
N ASP A 252 -10.45 -21.21 -8.02
CA ASP A 252 -10.62 -20.88 -9.43
C ASP A 252 -9.28 -20.85 -10.18
N GLU A 253 -8.73 -22.03 -10.47
CA GLU A 253 -7.41 -22.15 -11.11
C GLU A 253 -7.38 -21.49 -12.50
N LYS A 254 -8.44 -21.63 -13.29
CA LYS A 254 -8.46 -21.22 -14.72
C LYS A 254 -9.20 -19.90 -14.97
N GLU A 255 -9.34 -19.07 -13.94
CA GLU A 255 -9.88 -17.70 -14.03
C GLU A 255 -11.23 -17.61 -14.74
N GLN A 256 -12.20 -18.38 -14.26
CA GLN A 256 -13.57 -18.36 -14.78
C GLN A 256 -14.52 -17.48 -13.95
N GLY A 257 -14.10 -17.03 -12.76
CA GLY A 257 -14.89 -16.21 -11.85
C GLY A 257 -14.05 -15.50 -10.80
N LEU A 258 -13.92 -16.12 -9.62
CA LEU A 258 -13.31 -15.54 -8.42
C LEU A 258 -11.88 -15.03 -8.65
N ARG A 259 -11.07 -15.76 -9.42
CA ARG A 259 -9.67 -15.37 -9.69
C ARG A 259 -9.58 -14.08 -10.50
N GLY A 260 -10.66 -13.71 -11.20
CA GLY A 260 -10.78 -12.41 -11.85
C GLY A 260 -10.62 -11.22 -10.89
N LEU A 261 -10.94 -11.38 -9.59
CA LEU A 261 -10.78 -10.31 -8.59
C LEU A 261 -9.32 -9.90 -8.35
N LEU A 262 -8.36 -10.80 -8.61
CA LEU A 262 -6.93 -10.48 -8.51
C LEU A 262 -6.48 -9.45 -9.56
N ASN A 263 -7.36 -9.08 -10.50
CA ASN A 263 -7.14 -8.03 -11.49
C ASN A 263 -7.71 -6.66 -11.05
N PHE A 264 -7.96 -6.43 -9.76
CA PHE A 264 -8.29 -5.07 -9.30
C PHE A 264 -7.18 -4.08 -9.67
N GLY A 265 -7.58 -2.97 -10.28
CA GLY A 265 -6.69 -1.97 -10.86
C GLY A 265 -6.03 -2.38 -12.18
N HIS A 266 -6.14 -3.64 -12.63
CA HIS A 266 -5.42 -4.12 -13.80
C HIS A 266 -6.12 -3.83 -15.12
N SER A 267 -7.44 -3.57 -15.12
CA SER A 267 -8.16 -3.29 -16.36
C SER A 267 -7.70 -1.95 -16.94
N ILE A 268 -7.63 -0.93 -16.09
CA ILE A 268 -7.09 0.38 -16.46
C ILE A 268 -5.56 0.39 -16.34
N GLY A 269 -5.02 -0.29 -15.32
CA GLY A 269 -3.58 -0.37 -15.08
C GLY A 269 -2.79 -0.96 -16.25
N HIS A 270 -3.23 -2.08 -16.83
CA HIS A 270 -2.58 -2.64 -18.03
C HIS A 270 -2.71 -1.72 -19.24
N ALA A 271 -3.81 -0.97 -19.38
CA ALA A 271 -3.95 0.00 -20.46
C ALA A 271 -2.95 1.16 -20.33
N ILE A 272 -2.72 1.64 -19.11
CA ILE A 272 -1.68 2.62 -18.81
C ILE A 272 -0.28 2.02 -19.03
N GLU A 273 -0.05 0.80 -18.55
CA GLU A 273 1.22 0.08 -18.67
C GLU A 273 1.62 -0.12 -20.13
N ALA A 274 0.69 -0.53 -21.00
CA ALA A 274 0.96 -0.72 -22.42
C ALA A 274 1.51 0.53 -23.13
N ILE A 275 1.22 1.73 -22.60
CA ILE A 275 1.71 3.00 -23.15
C ILE A 275 3.02 3.41 -22.46
N LEU A 276 3.09 3.29 -21.13
CA LEU A 276 4.18 3.82 -20.31
C LEU A 276 5.35 2.85 -20.10
N THR A 277 5.20 1.58 -20.47
CA THR A 277 6.29 0.60 -20.46
C THR A 277 7.34 0.94 -21.54
N PRO A 278 8.64 0.65 -21.32
CA PRO A 278 9.24 0.05 -20.12
C PRO A 278 9.64 1.05 -19.02
N GLU A 279 9.42 2.35 -19.20
CA GLU A 279 9.91 3.38 -18.28
C GLU A 279 9.19 3.34 -16.93
N LEU A 280 7.89 3.06 -16.92
CA LEU A 280 7.10 2.78 -15.72
C LEU A 280 6.98 1.28 -15.50
N LEU A 281 7.09 0.88 -14.22
CA LEU A 281 6.95 -0.51 -13.79
C LEU A 281 5.48 -0.90 -13.66
N HIS A 282 5.23 -2.20 -13.61
CA HIS A 282 3.89 -2.78 -13.52
C HIS A 282 3.07 -2.22 -12.35
N GLY A 283 3.54 -2.36 -11.13
CA GLY A 283 2.87 -1.90 -9.90
C GLY A 283 2.66 -0.38 -9.85
N GLU A 284 3.55 0.40 -10.50
CA GLU A 284 3.35 1.85 -10.67
C GLU A 284 2.14 2.13 -11.60
N CYS A 285 1.89 1.28 -12.60
CA CYS A 285 0.71 1.39 -13.46
C CYS A 285 -0.56 0.85 -12.77
N ILE A 286 -0.45 -0.27 -12.05
CA ILE A 286 -1.55 -0.87 -11.28
C ILE A 286 -2.03 0.08 -10.18
N SER A 287 -1.15 0.82 -9.50
CA SER A 287 -1.56 1.80 -8.48
C SER A 287 -2.45 2.92 -9.05
N MET A 288 -2.10 3.44 -10.23
CA MET A 288 -2.94 4.42 -10.94
C MET A 288 -4.25 3.78 -11.43
N GLY A 289 -4.20 2.54 -11.90
CA GLY A 289 -5.37 1.77 -12.30
C GLY A 289 -6.34 1.53 -11.15
N MET A 290 -5.85 1.13 -9.97
CA MET A 290 -6.64 0.93 -8.75
C MET A 290 -7.42 2.19 -8.37
N VAL A 291 -6.76 3.35 -8.44
CA VAL A 291 -7.43 4.63 -8.15
C VAL A 291 -8.55 4.89 -9.15
N ARG A 292 -8.33 4.69 -10.45
CA ARG A 292 -9.36 4.91 -11.47
C ARG A 292 -10.52 3.92 -11.38
N GLU A 293 -10.25 2.66 -11.10
CA GLU A 293 -11.29 1.64 -10.90
C GLU A 293 -12.11 1.94 -9.63
N ALA A 294 -11.47 2.37 -8.54
CA ALA A 294 -12.16 2.85 -7.34
C ALA A 294 -13.00 4.12 -7.60
N GLU A 295 -12.52 5.04 -8.44
CA GLU A 295 -13.28 6.23 -8.85
C GLU A 295 -14.50 5.88 -9.71
N ILE A 296 -14.42 4.84 -10.55
CA ILE A 296 -15.59 4.28 -11.26
C ILE A 296 -16.58 3.71 -10.24
N ALA A 297 -16.10 2.93 -9.25
CA ALA A 297 -16.97 2.34 -8.23
C ALA A 297 -17.73 3.40 -7.44
N ARG A 298 -17.01 4.46 -7.05
CA ARG A 298 -17.62 5.63 -6.43
C ARG A 298 -18.61 6.33 -7.36
N HIS A 299 -18.26 6.53 -8.62
CA HIS A 299 -19.14 7.22 -9.57
C HIS A 299 -20.49 6.50 -9.74
N LEU A 300 -20.46 5.17 -9.72
CA LEU A 300 -21.65 4.31 -9.81
C LEU A 300 -22.38 4.14 -8.46
N GLY A 301 -21.86 4.72 -7.38
CA GLY A 301 -22.48 4.66 -6.04
C GLY A 301 -22.20 3.37 -5.26
N TYR A 302 -21.22 2.57 -5.69
CA TYR A 302 -20.87 1.31 -5.01
C TYR A 302 -19.76 1.47 -3.97
N LEU A 303 -18.99 2.55 -4.02
CA LEU A 303 -17.89 2.80 -3.09
C LEU A 303 -17.98 4.22 -2.52
N ASN A 304 -17.79 4.37 -1.22
CA ASN A 304 -17.85 5.69 -0.57
C ASN A 304 -16.56 6.51 -0.81
N ASN A 305 -16.62 7.83 -0.56
CA ASN A 305 -15.46 8.72 -0.71
C ASN A 305 -14.32 8.41 0.28
N VAL A 306 -14.67 7.85 1.45
CA VAL A 306 -13.70 7.53 2.52
C VAL A 306 -12.76 6.42 2.05
N ALA A 307 -13.31 5.34 1.50
CA ALA A 307 -12.56 4.20 0.96
C ALA A 307 -11.65 4.61 -0.20
N VAL A 308 -12.13 5.44 -1.14
CA VAL A 308 -11.26 5.99 -2.21
C VAL A 308 -10.11 6.81 -1.60
N GLY A 309 -10.39 7.66 -0.62
CA GLY A 309 -9.37 8.45 0.06
C GLY A 309 -8.34 7.59 0.82
N ARG A 310 -8.78 6.53 1.51
CA ARG A 310 -7.92 5.55 2.18
C ARG A 310 -6.99 4.84 1.20
N LEU A 311 -7.53 4.34 0.09
CA LEU A 311 -6.75 3.72 -0.99
C LEU A 311 -5.68 4.66 -1.54
N VAL A 312 -6.05 5.89 -1.89
CA VAL A 312 -5.12 6.88 -2.43
C VAL A 312 -4.00 7.19 -1.43
N ARG A 313 -4.33 7.43 -0.16
CA ARG A 313 -3.32 7.75 0.87
C ARG A 313 -2.40 6.57 1.16
N CYS A 314 -2.92 5.35 1.22
CA CYS A 314 -2.12 4.15 1.40
C CYS A 314 -1.08 4.00 0.27
N LEU A 315 -1.52 4.11 -1.00
CA LEU A 315 -0.62 4.05 -2.15
C LEU A 315 0.45 5.15 -2.10
N GLN A 316 0.07 6.39 -1.80
CA GLN A 316 0.99 7.51 -1.68
C GLN A 316 1.99 7.35 -0.54
N ALA A 317 1.58 6.78 0.60
CA ALA A 317 2.45 6.53 1.74
C ALA A 317 3.62 5.57 1.41
N TYR A 318 3.41 4.67 0.44
CA TYR A 318 4.45 3.78 -0.09
C TYR A 318 5.21 4.38 -1.29
N GLY A 319 4.90 5.60 -1.71
CA GLY A 319 5.56 6.27 -2.83
C GLY A 319 5.13 5.78 -4.21
N LEU A 320 3.94 5.18 -4.32
CA LEU A 320 3.33 4.77 -5.58
C LEU A 320 2.59 5.96 -6.24
N PRO A 321 2.64 6.10 -7.57
CA PRO A 321 1.88 7.13 -8.27
C PRO A 321 0.38 6.78 -8.28
N VAL A 322 -0.46 7.80 -8.11
CA VAL A 322 -1.93 7.66 -8.10
C VAL A 322 -2.61 8.35 -9.29
N SER A 323 -1.82 8.95 -10.19
CA SER A 323 -2.31 9.59 -11.41
C SER A 323 -1.25 9.59 -12.50
N VAL A 324 -1.67 9.49 -13.76
CA VAL A 324 -0.80 9.66 -14.94
C VAL A 324 -0.18 11.05 -15.03
N ASP A 325 -0.76 12.01 -14.31
CA ASP A 325 -0.26 13.39 -14.18
C ASP A 325 0.75 13.58 -13.04
N ASP A 326 1.08 12.52 -12.29
CA ASP A 326 2.09 12.57 -11.25
C ASP A 326 3.42 13.09 -11.82
N LYS A 327 4.08 13.98 -11.07
CA LYS A 327 5.36 14.58 -11.47
C LYS A 327 6.40 13.51 -11.78
N ARG A 328 6.46 12.43 -10.98
CA ARG A 328 7.39 11.33 -11.17
C ARG A 328 7.09 10.56 -12.44
N VAL A 329 5.83 10.32 -12.75
CA VAL A 329 5.41 9.66 -14.01
C VAL A 329 5.85 10.50 -15.21
N ARG A 330 5.61 11.82 -15.19
CA ARG A 330 6.02 12.74 -16.26
C ARG A 330 7.54 12.85 -16.42
N GLN A 331 8.30 12.66 -15.34
CA GLN A 331 9.77 12.67 -15.37
C GLN A 331 10.35 11.37 -15.92
N LEU A 332 9.78 10.22 -15.55
CA LEU A 332 10.25 8.91 -15.99
C LEU A 332 9.88 8.62 -17.45
N ALA A 333 8.71 9.08 -17.89
CA ALA A 333 8.21 8.89 -19.25
C ALA A 333 7.97 10.26 -19.94
N PRO A 334 9.03 11.05 -20.20
CA PRO A 334 8.89 12.37 -20.80
C PRO A 334 8.26 12.27 -22.19
N GLY A 335 7.28 13.12 -22.46
CA GLY A 335 6.58 13.16 -23.76
C GLY A 335 5.51 12.07 -23.95
N LYS A 336 5.52 10.98 -23.16
CA LYS A 336 4.42 10.01 -23.20
C LYS A 336 3.15 10.61 -22.60
N ARG A 337 2.02 10.29 -23.23
CA ARG A 337 0.67 10.69 -22.83
C ARG A 337 -0.21 9.46 -22.92
N CYS A 338 -1.27 9.42 -22.10
CA CYS A 338 -2.26 8.35 -22.14
C CYS A 338 -3.62 8.92 -22.61
N PRO A 339 -3.81 9.18 -23.93
CA PRO A 339 -5.09 9.60 -24.46
C PRO A 339 -6.19 8.57 -24.12
N VAL A 340 -7.38 9.07 -23.77
CA VAL A 340 -8.51 8.21 -23.37
C VAL A 340 -8.89 7.21 -24.46
N ASP A 341 -8.87 7.63 -25.74
CA ASP A 341 -9.19 6.75 -26.85
C ASP A 341 -8.18 5.60 -27.00
N GLN A 342 -6.90 5.87 -26.80
CA GLN A 342 -5.86 4.85 -26.82
C GLN A 342 -6.00 3.89 -25.64
N LEU A 343 -6.28 4.41 -24.43
CA LEU A 343 -6.54 3.57 -23.25
C LEU A 343 -7.74 2.63 -23.50
N LEU A 344 -8.86 3.17 -24.00
CA LEU A 344 -10.06 2.37 -24.28
C LEU A 344 -9.84 1.33 -25.38
N ASP A 345 -9.01 1.63 -26.38
CA ASP A 345 -8.66 0.69 -27.43
C ASP A 345 -7.83 -0.48 -26.90
N VAL A 346 -6.81 -0.20 -26.06
CA VAL A 346 -6.05 -1.26 -25.37
C VAL A 346 -6.95 -2.08 -24.45
N MET A 347 -7.90 -1.45 -23.77
CA MET A 347 -8.86 -2.17 -22.91
C MET A 347 -9.79 -3.12 -23.68
N ARG A 348 -9.85 -3.09 -25.02
CA ARG A 348 -10.68 -4.03 -25.80
C ARG A 348 -10.17 -5.46 -25.75
N ILE A 349 -8.85 -5.63 -25.65
CA ILE A 349 -8.19 -6.94 -25.60
C ILE A 349 -7.93 -7.43 -24.17
N ASP A 350 -8.53 -6.77 -23.17
CA ASP A 350 -8.47 -7.26 -21.80
C ASP A 350 -9.09 -8.66 -21.72
N LYS A 351 -8.33 -9.62 -21.19
CA LYS A 351 -8.71 -11.04 -21.07
C LYS A 351 -9.99 -11.28 -20.27
N LYS A 352 -10.38 -10.31 -19.44
CA LYS A 352 -11.63 -10.35 -18.67
C LYS A 352 -12.84 -9.98 -19.50
N ASN A 353 -12.71 -9.41 -20.69
CA ASN A 353 -13.88 -8.97 -21.47
C ASN A 353 -14.76 -10.15 -21.91
N GLN A 354 -15.99 -9.85 -22.32
CA GLN A 354 -16.84 -10.81 -23.02
C GLN A 354 -17.39 -10.14 -24.28
N GLY A 355 -16.76 -10.45 -25.42
CA GLY A 355 -16.99 -9.71 -26.65
C GLY A 355 -16.49 -8.28 -26.52
N ASP A 356 -17.33 -7.32 -26.89
CA ASP A 356 -17.09 -5.88 -26.80
C ASP A 356 -17.33 -5.29 -25.39
N ARG A 357 -17.97 -6.05 -24.50
CA ARG A 357 -18.32 -5.61 -23.15
C ARG A 357 -17.14 -5.74 -22.19
N LYS A 358 -16.73 -4.61 -21.62
CA LYS A 358 -15.62 -4.52 -20.68
C LYS A 358 -16.03 -4.97 -19.29
N ARG A 359 -15.15 -5.72 -18.62
CA ARG A 359 -15.33 -6.14 -17.23
C ARG A 359 -14.22 -5.60 -16.32
N ILE A 360 -14.59 -4.96 -15.22
CA ILE A 360 -13.69 -4.30 -14.26
C ILE A 360 -14.00 -4.80 -12.84
N VAL A 361 -12.98 -4.97 -12.00
CA VAL A 361 -13.20 -5.34 -10.60
C VAL A 361 -13.65 -4.11 -9.82
N MET A 362 -14.77 -4.23 -9.11
CA MET A 362 -15.39 -3.13 -8.39
C MET A 362 -15.32 -3.39 -6.90
N LEU A 363 -14.81 -2.43 -6.13
CA LEU A 363 -14.89 -2.47 -4.67
C LEU A 363 -16.28 -1.99 -4.21
N ALA A 364 -16.78 -2.61 -3.15
CA ALA A 364 -17.91 -2.13 -2.35
C ALA A 364 -17.46 -1.47 -1.04
N GLY A 365 -16.27 -1.83 -0.57
CA GLY A 365 -15.57 -1.27 0.58
C GLY A 365 -14.10 -1.69 0.53
N ILE A 366 -13.26 -1.18 1.43
CA ILE A 366 -11.91 -1.73 1.59
C ILE A 366 -12.03 -3.15 2.16
N GLY A 367 -11.33 -4.11 1.56
CA GLY A 367 -11.44 -5.53 1.91
C GLY A 367 -12.63 -6.24 1.27
N LYS A 368 -13.43 -5.56 0.42
CA LYS A 368 -14.67 -6.13 -0.13
C LYS A 368 -14.95 -5.73 -1.57
N CYS A 369 -15.07 -6.71 -2.45
CA CYS A 369 -15.56 -6.53 -3.82
C CYS A 369 -17.10 -6.51 -3.89
N LEU A 370 -17.64 -5.79 -4.89
CA LEU A 370 -19.07 -5.71 -5.18
C LEU A 370 -19.66 -7.07 -5.61
N GLU A 371 -18.94 -7.78 -6.47
CA GLU A 371 -19.29 -9.12 -6.93
C GLU A 371 -18.09 -10.06 -6.70
N PRO A 372 -18.29 -11.39 -6.59
CA PRO A 372 -17.20 -12.37 -6.55
C PRO A 372 -16.55 -12.62 -7.93
N ARG A 373 -16.53 -11.58 -8.78
CA ARG A 373 -16.00 -11.57 -10.16
C ARG A 373 -15.93 -10.12 -10.68
N PRO A 374 -15.24 -9.86 -11.80
CA PRO A 374 -15.30 -8.59 -12.51
C PRO A 374 -16.72 -8.23 -13.04
N THR A 375 -17.15 -6.99 -12.85
CA THR A 375 -18.48 -6.44 -13.22
C THR A 375 -18.44 -5.80 -14.61
N PHE A 376 -19.54 -5.90 -15.37
CA PHE A 376 -19.67 -5.21 -16.66
C PHE A 376 -19.80 -3.70 -16.47
N ILE A 377 -18.97 -2.93 -17.18
CA ILE A 377 -18.99 -1.46 -17.13
C ILE A 377 -19.12 -0.91 -18.55
N ALA A 378 -19.98 0.09 -18.72
CA ALA A 378 -20.20 0.76 -19.98
C ALA A 378 -19.01 1.69 -20.34
N ASP A 379 -18.68 1.79 -21.63
CA ASP A 379 -17.54 2.56 -22.12
C ASP A 379 -17.64 4.05 -21.81
N ASP A 380 -18.85 4.61 -21.77
CA ASP A 380 -19.11 6.01 -21.45
C ASP A 380 -18.76 6.34 -19.99
N VAL A 381 -19.03 5.42 -19.06
CA VAL A 381 -18.63 5.52 -17.65
C VAL A 381 -17.11 5.51 -17.53
N ILE A 382 -16.43 4.56 -18.19
CA ILE A 382 -14.96 4.47 -18.17
C ILE A 382 -14.36 5.74 -18.77
N ARG A 383 -14.84 6.15 -19.95
CA ARG A 383 -14.42 7.37 -20.64
C ARG A 383 -14.56 8.59 -19.74
N LYS A 384 -15.68 8.73 -19.04
CA LYS A 384 -15.94 9.86 -18.15
C LYS A 384 -14.90 9.98 -17.04
N ILE A 385 -14.50 8.86 -16.43
CA ILE A 385 -13.52 8.86 -15.33
C ILE A 385 -12.09 9.06 -15.83
N LEU A 386 -11.77 8.57 -17.03
CA LEU A 386 -10.45 8.76 -17.65
C LEU A 386 -10.28 10.14 -18.29
N SER A 387 -11.37 10.84 -18.63
CA SER A 387 -11.30 12.12 -19.32
C SER A 387 -10.91 13.26 -18.37
N PRO A 388 -9.97 14.15 -18.78
CA PRO A 388 -9.58 15.31 -17.97
C PRO A 388 -10.65 16.42 -17.97
N SER A 389 -11.71 16.27 -18.77
CA SER A 389 -12.76 17.27 -18.94
C SER A 389 -14.11 16.58 -19.12
N MET A 390 -15.16 17.23 -18.63
CA MET A 390 -16.53 16.73 -18.72
C MET A 390 -17.38 17.68 -19.56
N ARG A 391 -18.11 17.12 -20.53
CA ARG A 391 -19.17 17.85 -21.24
C ARG A 391 -20.42 17.81 -20.38
N VAL A 392 -20.83 18.97 -19.86
CA VAL A 392 -22.07 19.11 -19.08
C VAL A 392 -23.22 19.38 -20.03
N GLN A 393 -24.26 18.54 -19.99
CA GLN A 393 -25.48 18.73 -20.76
C GLN A 393 -26.51 19.50 -19.93
N PRO A 394 -27.27 20.45 -20.54
CA PRO A 394 -28.37 21.12 -19.83
C PRO A 394 -29.41 20.12 -19.33
N LEU A 395 -29.92 20.36 -18.12
CA LEU A 395 -31.06 19.62 -17.57
C LEU A 395 -32.31 19.89 -18.42
N LYS A 396 -32.99 18.83 -18.84
CA LYS A 396 -34.26 18.93 -19.59
C LYS A 396 -35.47 19.11 -18.67
N GLU A 397 -35.35 18.68 -17.41
CA GLU A 397 -36.42 18.68 -16.41
C GLU A 397 -35.85 19.08 -15.05
N SER A 398 -36.62 19.82 -14.25
CA SER A 398 -36.29 20.08 -12.85
C SER A 398 -36.63 18.85 -12.01
N ARG A 399 -35.75 18.49 -11.07
CA ARG A 399 -35.96 17.38 -10.14
C ARG A 399 -35.56 17.83 -8.75
N THR A 400 -36.41 17.52 -7.76
CA THR A 400 -36.04 17.68 -6.35
C THR A 400 -35.13 16.52 -5.97
N VAL A 401 -33.93 16.84 -5.49
CA VAL A 401 -32.96 15.85 -5.02
C VAL A 401 -32.46 16.25 -3.63
N SER A 402 -32.20 15.26 -2.78
CA SER A 402 -31.45 15.45 -1.54
C SER A 402 -30.01 15.06 -1.79
N LEU A 403 -29.06 15.93 -1.40
CA LEU A 403 -27.63 15.73 -1.63
C LEU A 403 -26.90 15.77 -0.29
N ASN A 404 -26.20 14.67 0.01
CA ASN A 404 -25.24 14.65 1.10
C ASN A 404 -23.91 15.19 0.59
N VAL A 405 -23.46 16.31 1.16
CA VAL A 405 -22.17 16.91 0.82
C VAL A 405 -21.11 16.49 1.86
N PRO A 406 -19.82 16.47 1.49
CA PRO A 406 -18.75 16.22 2.45
C PRO A 406 -18.82 17.17 3.65
N GLY A 407 -18.47 16.66 4.83
CA GLY A 407 -18.44 17.45 6.05
C GLY A 407 -17.58 18.71 5.93
N SER A 408 -17.94 19.75 6.68
CA SER A 408 -17.10 20.94 6.78
C SER A 408 -15.91 20.66 7.68
N LYS A 409 -14.68 20.78 7.14
CA LYS A 409 -13.43 20.66 7.91
C LYS A 409 -13.47 21.48 9.22
N SER A 410 -14.01 22.69 9.13
CA SER A 410 -14.10 23.63 10.25
C SER A 410 -15.00 23.10 11.37
N ILE A 411 -16.12 22.46 11.01
CA ILE A 411 -17.05 21.85 11.97
C ILE A 411 -16.45 20.55 12.50
N SER A 412 -15.92 19.69 11.63
CA SER A 412 -15.32 18.41 12.00
C SER A 412 -14.19 18.57 13.03
N ASN A 413 -13.28 19.52 12.80
CA ASN A 413 -12.19 19.79 13.74
C ASN A 413 -12.68 20.28 15.12
N ARG A 414 -13.74 21.08 15.17
CA ARG A 414 -14.33 21.50 16.46
C ARG A 414 -15.01 20.33 17.15
N ALA A 415 -15.80 19.55 16.40
CA ALA A 415 -16.48 18.37 16.92
C ALA A 415 -15.48 17.37 17.52
N LEU A 416 -14.35 17.12 16.86
CA LEU A 416 -13.27 16.29 17.38
C LEU A 416 -12.73 16.77 18.73
N VAL A 417 -12.37 18.05 18.84
CA VAL A 417 -11.80 18.60 20.08
C VAL A 417 -12.83 18.54 21.21
N MET A 418 -14.08 18.92 20.94
CA MET A 418 -15.16 18.88 21.94
C MET A 418 -15.46 17.44 22.39
N ALA A 419 -15.57 16.49 21.45
CA ALA A 419 -15.80 15.08 21.76
C ALA A 419 -14.64 14.50 22.58
N ALA A 420 -13.39 14.85 22.24
CA ALA A 420 -12.22 14.35 22.95
C ALA A 420 -12.10 14.90 24.37
N LEU A 421 -12.41 16.19 24.58
CA LEU A 421 -12.37 16.82 25.90
C LEU A 421 -13.60 16.46 26.76
N GLY A 422 -14.73 16.11 26.15
CA GLY A 422 -15.92 15.66 26.85
C GLY A 422 -15.72 14.37 27.65
N GLU A 423 -16.67 14.07 28.53
CA GLU A 423 -16.74 12.78 29.23
C GLU A 423 -17.77 11.87 28.55
N GLY A 424 -17.42 10.59 28.40
CA GLY A 424 -18.30 9.58 27.80
C GLY A 424 -18.11 9.39 26.30
N GLU A 425 -19.02 8.62 25.71
CA GLU A 425 -19.00 8.22 24.31
C GLU A 425 -19.73 9.25 23.42
N CYS A 426 -19.13 9.62 22.30
CA CYS A 426 -19.70 10.51 21.30
C CYS A 426 -19.58 9.87 19.91
N ARG A 427 -20.70 9.79 19.18
CA ARG A 427 -20.73 9.35 17.77
C ARG A 427 -20.80 10.56 16.85
N LEU A 428 -19.78 10.73 16.01
CA LEU A 428 -19.68 11.81 15.04
C LEU A 428 -19.99 11.28 13.64
N HIS A 429 -21.08 11.76 13.05
CA HIS A 429 -21.50 11.45 11.69
C HIS A 429 -21.13 12.57 10.71
N GLY A 430 -20.90 12.23 9.44
CA GLY A 430 -20.61 13.21 8.39
C GLY A 430 -19.30 13.97 8.63
N LEU A 431 -18.36 13.39 9.37
CA LEU A 431 -17.06 13.97 9.62
C LEU A 431 -16.27 14.04 8.31
N LEU A 432 -15.61 15.18 8.04
CA LEU A 432 -14.73 15.26 6.89
C LEU A 432 -13.51 14.37 7.10
N HIS A 433 -13.37 13.34 6.28
CA HIS A 433 -12.18 12.51 6.29
C HIS A 433 -11.05 13.21 5.51
N SER A 434 -10.10 13.81 6.24
CA SER A 434 -8.97 14.55 5.66
C SER A 434 -7.73 14.44 6.52
N ASP A 435 -6.55 14.65 5.94
CA ASP A 435 -5.27 14.60 6.68
C ASP A 435 -5.28 15.50 7.92
N ASP A 436 -5.89 16.69 7.81
CA ASP A 436 -6.02 17.64 8.92
C ASP A 436 -6.83 17.09 10.10
N VAL A 437 -7.84 16.26 9.81
CA VAL A 437 -8.71 15.62 10.81
C VAL A 437 -8.00 14.41 11.42
N GLN A 438 -7.27 13.63 10.60
CA GLN A 438 -6.51 12.47 11.08
C GLN A 438 -5.39 12.88 12.03
N VAL A 439 -4.54 13.85 11.64
CA VAL A 439 -3.44 14.30 12.52
C VAL A 439 -3.96 14.94 13.82
N MET A 440 -5.17 15.52 13.79
CA MET A 440 -5.83 16.02 14.99
C MET A 440 -6.28 14.87 15.89
N LEU A 441 -6.88 13.82 15.34
CA LEU A 441 -7.32 12.64 16.09
C LEU A 441 -6.13 11.94 16.77
N ASP A 442 -5.03 11.72 16.04
CA ASP A 442 -3.80 11.12 16.58
C ASP A 442 -3.19 11.96 17.70
N ALA A 443 -3.20 13.30 17.54
CA ALA A 443 -2.73 14.21 18.58
C ALA A 443 -3.62 14.19 19.82
N LEU A 444 -4.94 14.17 19.66
CA LEU A 444 -5.89 14.07 20.77
C LEU A 444 -5.73 12.75 21.53
N GLN A 445 -5.47 11.64 20.84
CA GLN A 445 -5.15 10.36 21.47
C GLN A 445 -3.90 10.46 22.35
N LYS A 446 -2.83 11.12 21.87
CA LYS A 446 -1.60 11.33 22.66
C LYS A 446 -1.80 12.23 23.87
N LEU A 447 -2.52 13.34 23.70
CA LEU A 447 -2.69 14.39 24.70
C LEU A 447 -3.73 14.05 25.77
N VAL A 448 -4.88 13.54 25.34
CA VAL A 448 -6.08 13.34 26.17
C VAL A 448 -6.25 11.86 26.54
N GLY A 449 -5.61 10.94 25.82
CA GLY A 449 -5.78 9.51 26.04
C GLY A 449 -7.13 8.97 25.59
N ILE A 450 -7.79 9.63 24.63
CA ILE A 450 -9.05 9.14 24.06
C ILE A 450 -8.88 7.76 23.45
N THR A 451 -9.95 6.97 23.48
CA THR A 451 -10.09 5.82 22.59
C THR A 451 -11.08 6.18 21.50
N PHE A 452 -10.88 5.64 20.31
CA PHE A 452 -11.80 5.84 19.20
C PHE A 452 -11.88 4.59 18.34
N ALA A 453 -13.00 4.45 17.64
CA ALA A 453 -13.25 3.40 16.66
C ALA A 453 -14.04 3.98 15.49
N TRP A 454 -13.88 3.38 14.32
CA TRP A 454 -14.70 3.71 13.16
C TRP A 454 -15.79 2.66 13.00
N GLU A 455 -17.02 3.11 12.76
CA GLU A 455 -18.18 2.28 12.44
C GLU A 455 -18.65 2.60 11.01
N ASN A 456 -19.44 1.69 10.42
CA ASN A 456 -20.06 1.86 9.10
C ASN A 456 -19.05 2.21 8.00
N GLU A 457 -18.02 1.37 7.81
CA GLU A 457 -17.01 1.54 6.75
C GLU A 457 -16.32 2.93 6.77
N GLY A 458 -16.10 3.47 7.97
CA GLY A 458 -15.42 4.76 8.18
C GLY A 458 -16.33 5.99 8.12
N GLU A 459 -17.65 5.84 8.06
CA GLU A 459 -18.58 6.97 8.01
C GLU A 459 -18.91 7.57 9.39
N THR A 460 -18.80 6.77 10.45
CA THR A 460 -19.05 7.21 11.83
C THR A 460 -17.79 7.06 12.65
N LEU A 461 -17.37 8.14 13.31
CA LEU A 461 -16.28 8.11 14.29
C LEU A 461 -16.88 8.07 15.70
N VAL A 462 -16.57 7.00 16.44
CA VAL A 462 -16.93 6.85 17.85
C VAL A 462 -15.73 7.26 18.70
N ILE A 463 -15.90 8.24 19.59
CA ILE A 463 -14.86 8.73 20.49
C ILE A 463 -15.33 8.54 21.92
N ASN A 464 -14.51 7.92 22.77
CA ASN A 464 -14.63 8.00 24.21
C ASN A 464 -13.71 9.11 24.71
N GLY A 465 -14.31 10.21 25.14
CA GLY A 465 -13.62 11.41 25.59
C GLY A 465 -12.88 11.22 26.92
N GLY A 466 -11.78 11.94 27.11
CA GLY A 466 -10.95 11.86 28.30
C GLY A 466 -11.42 12.71 29.48
N GLY A 467 -12.55 13.43 29.36
CA GLY A 467 -13.11 14.26 30.41
C GLY A 467 -12.20 15.40 30.85
N GLY A 468 -11.47 16.02 29.91
CA GLY A 468 -10.54 17.11 30.19
C GLY A 468 -9.27 16.70 30.95
N ARG A 469 -8.99 15.40 31.10
CA ARG A 469 -7.76 14.89 31.72
C ARG A 469 -6.66 14.79 30.67
N LEU A 470 -5.76 15.78 30.66
CA LEU A 470 -4.62 15.81 29.73
C LEU A 470 -3.30 15.47 30.41
N ARG A 471 -2.36 14.97 29.62
CA ARG A 471 -0.98 14.71 30.02
C ARG A 471 0.00 15.23 28.97
N VAL A 472 1.23 15.51 29.41
CA VAL A 472 2.33 15.78 28.48
C VAL A 472 2.58 14.52 27.64
N PRO A 473 2.58 14.61 26.30
CA PRO A 473 2.81 13.46 25.44
C PRO A 473 4.27 13.02 25.52
N GLY A 474 4.54 11.72 25.41
CA GLY A 474 5.91 11.17 25.44
C GLY A 474 6.75 11.49 24.20
N SER A 475 6.14 12.08 23.17
CA SER A 475 6.77 12.52 21.92
C SER A 475 6.16 13.84 21.46
N GLU A 476 6.79 14.50 20.50
CA GLU A 476 6.25 15.72 19.89
C GLU A 476 4.89 15.47 19.22
N VAL A 477 4.01 16.47 19.30
CA VAL A 477 2.74 16.50 18.60
C VAL A 477 2.98 17.03 17.19
N TYR A 478 3.24 16.12 16.24
CA TYR A 478 3.44 16.44 14.84
C TYR A 478 2.11 16.58 14.10
N LEU A 479 1.89 17.72 13.44
CA LEU A 479 0.61 18.07 12.80
C LEU A 479 0.68 18.26 11.28
N GLY A 480 1.76 17.83 10.63
CA GLY A 480 1.95 18.03 9.19
C GLY A 480 1.79 19.51 8.80
N ASN A 481 0.86 19.83 7.90
CA ASN A 481 0.47 21.20 7.55
C ASN A 481 -0.99 21.53 7.95
N ALA A 482 -1.52 20.89 8.99
CA ALA A 482 -2.88 21.06 9.45
C ALA A 482 -3.06 22.36 10.25
N GLY A 483 -3.41 23.43 9.54
CA GLY A 483 -3.51 24.79 10.08
C GLY A 483 -4.46 24.85 11.27
N THR A 484 -5.70 24.43 11.05
CA THR A 484 -6.73 24.41 12.09
C THR A 484 -6.35 23.54 13.29
N ALA A 485 -5.71 22.38 13.06
CA ALA A 485 -5.24 21.51 14.13
C ALA A 485 -4.19 22.20 15.02
N SER A 486 -3.19 22.85 14.43
CA SER A 486 -2.17 23.56 15.22
C SER A 486 -2.77 24.63 16.14
N ARG A 487 -3.77 25.39 15.69
CA ARG A 487 -4.39 26.45 16.51
C ARG A 487 -5.18 25.85 17.67
N PHE A 488 -5.99 24.83 17.40
CA PHE A 488 -6.76 24.17 18.46
C PHE A 488 -5.85 23.47 19.46
N LEU A 489 -4.89 22.70 18.98
CA LEU A 489 -4.04 21.88 19.83
C LEU A 489 -3.04 22.72 20.65
N THR A 490 -2.63 23.90 20.18
CA THR A 490 -1.86 24.84 21.02
C THR A 490 -2.64 25.26 22.27
N THR A 491 -3.93 25.59 22.13
CA THR A 491 -4.76 25.93 23.30
C THR A 491 -5.08 24.70 24.15
N VAL A 492 -5.35 23.54 23.53
CA VAL A 492 -5.58 22.28 24.25
C VAL A 492 -4.36 21.90 25.10
N CYS A 493 -3.13 22.05 24.59
CA CYS A 493 -1.92 21.81 25.38
C CYS A 493 -1.80 22.73 26.60
N ALA A 494 -2.40 23.93 26.59
CA ALA A 494 -2.41 24.84 27.73
C ALA A 494 -3.29 24.32 28.89
N LEU A 495 -4.17 23.33 28.65
CA LEU A 495 -4.99 22.68 29.68
C LEU A 495 -4.20 21.67 30.52
N ILE A 496 -2.97 21.31 30.12
CA ILE A 496 -2.16 20.33 30.85
C ILE A 496 -1.80 20.92 32.23
N PRO A 497 -2.25 20.31 33.35
CA PRO A 497 -2.05 20.90 34.66
C PRO A 497 -0.62 20.67 35.16
N THR A 498 -0.10 19.46 35.02
CA THR A 498 1.19 19.06 35.60
C THR A 498 2.23 18.74 34.52
N PRO A 499 3.52 19.03 34.77
CA PRO A 499 4.61 18.56 33.92
C PRO A 499 4.68 17.03 33.94
N SER A 500 5.38 16.45 32.94
CA SER A 500 5.67 15.01 32.99
C SER A 500 6.54 14.67 34.19
N ALA A 501 6.63 13.38 34.56
CA ALA A 501 7.52 12.91 35.62
C ALA A 501 9.00 13.34 35.43
N ASP A 502 9.41 13.57 34.18
CA ASP A 502 10.76 14.02 33.80
C ASP A 502 10.85 15.56 33.66
N GLY A 503 9.82 16.32 34.03
CA GLY A 503 9.77 17.78 33.88
C GLY A 503 9.58 18.28 32.43
N LYS A 504 9.15 17.42 31.50
CA LYS A 504 9.01 17.78 30.07
C LYS A 504 7.76 18.62 29.80
N ALA A 505 7.86 19.47 28.79
CA ALA A 505 6.77 20.29 28.24
C ALA A 505 6.15 19.64 26.99
N ALA A 506 4.95 20.08 26.61
CA ALA A 506 4.33 19.63 25.37
C ALA A 506 4.91 20.42 24.18
N ILE A 507 5.39 19.71 23.16
CA ILE A 507 5.93 20.33 21.94
C ILE A 507 4.93 20.10 20.80
N VAL A 508 4.48 21.18 20.17
CA VAL A 508 3.61 21.15 19.00
C VAL A 508 4.42 21.60 17.77
N THR A 509 4.48 20.73 16.77
CA THR A 509 5.32 20.91 15.58
C THR A 509 4.60 20.50 14.29
N GLY A 510 5.28 20.64 13.15
CA GLY A 510 4.76 20.21 11.86
C GLY A 510 5.83 20.22 10.77
N ASN A 511 5.39 20.10 9.52
CA ASN A 511 6.29 20.09 8.37
C ASN A 511 6.93 21.47 8.13
N PRO A 512 7.93 21.58 7.23
CA PRO A 512 8.62 22.85 6.96
C PRO A 512 7.69 24.02 6.60
N ARG A 513 6.54 23.74 5.97
CA ARG A 513 5.54 24.76 5.63
C ARG A 513 4.73 25.21 6.85
N MET A 514 4.44 24.31 7.78
CA MET A 514 3.79 24.66 9.05
C MET A 514 4.68 25.56 9.92
N LYS A 515 6.00 25.32 9.90
CA LYS A 515 6.98 26.13 10.65
C LYS A 515 7.07 27.59 10.18
N GLN A 516 6.40 27.93 9.09
CA GLN A 516 6.29 29.29 8.55
C GLN A 516 4.89 29.89 8.70
N ARG A 517 3.92 29.14 9.25
CA ARG A 517 2.52 29.59 9.38
C ARG A 517 2.31 30.41 10.65
N PRO A 518 1.59 31.55 10.56
CA PRO A 518 1.43 32.47 11.69
C PRO A 518 0.52 31.92 12.78
N ILE A 519 0.93 32.02 14.03
CA ILE A 519 0.16 31.70 15.23
C ILE A 519 0.32 32.75 16.35
N GLY A 520 1.18 33.75 16.13
CA GLY A 520 1.55 34.79 17.11
C GLY A 520 0.42 35.33 17.98
N PRO A 521 -0.68 35.84 17.41
CA PRO A 521 -1.78 36.39 18.20
C PRO A 521 -2.41 35.43 19.21
N LEU A 522 -2.43 34.12 18.91
CA LEU A 522 -2.91 33.12 19.86
C LEU A 522 -1.91 32.91 21.00
N VAL A 523 -0.61 32.89 20.68
CA VAL A 523 0.45 32.77 21.70
C VAL A 523 0.45 33.98 22.62
N ASP A 524 0.30 35.19 22.08
CA ASP A 524 0.24 36.43 22.86
C ASP A 524 -0.95 36.41 23.84
N ALA A 525 -2.12 35.91 23.40
CA ALA A 525 -3.29 35.77 24.25
C ALA A 525 -3.11 34.74 25.37
N LEU A 526 -2.48 33.59 25.06
CA LEU A 526 -2.17 32.56 26.06
C LEU A 526 -1.14 33.05 27.08
N GLN A 527 -0.07 33.72 26.63
CA GLN A 527 0.93 34.32 27.50
C GLN A 527 0.34 35.42 28.38
N GLY A 528 -0.53 36.26 27.81
CA GLY A 528 -1.30 37.27 28.54
C GLY A 528 -2.23 36.67 29.61
N ASN A 529 -2.66 35.42 29.45
CA ASN A 529 -3.42 34.67 30.45
C ASN A 529 -2.54 33.87 31.43
N GLY A 530 -1.21 34.03 31.38
CA GLY A 530 -0.29 33.35 32.31
C GLY A 530 0.18 31.96 31.86
N VAL A 531 -0.09 31.56 30.62
CA VAL A 531 0.43 30.30 30.05
C VAL A 531 1.87 30.51 29.57
N LYS A 532 2.79 29.62 29.98
CA LYS A 532 4.18 29.64 29.51
C LYS A 532 4.30 28.97 28.15
N VAL A 533 4.46 29.78 27.11
CA VAL A 533 4.66 29.33 25.71
C VAL A 533 5.98 29.87 25.18
N ARG A 534 6.82 29.03 24.57
CA ARG A 534 8.10 29.41 23.96
C ARG A 534 8.17 28.97 22.48
N TYR A 535 8.65 29.86 21.63
CA TYR A 535 9.01 29.54 20.24
C TYR A 535 10.35 28.80 20.23
N LEU A 536 10.41 27.62 19.62
CA LEU A 536 11.63 26.82 19.53
C LEU A 536 12.49 27.16 18.31
N GLU A 537 11.86 27.69 17.26
CA GLU A 537 12.54 28.12 16.04
C GLU A 537 12.20 29.61 15.75
N ALA A 538 11.37 29.88 14.74
CA ALA A 538 11.01 31.25 14.35
C ALA A 538 9.91 31.83 15.26
N LYS A 539 10.06 33.11 15.64
CA LYS A 539 9.03 33.83 16.40
C LYS A 539 7.77 33.99 15.54
N GLY A 540 6.62 33.66 16.11
CA GLY A 540 5.30 33.83 15.49
C GLY A 540 4.78 32.60 14.75
N SER A 541 5.52 31.50 14.70
CA SER A 541 5.13 30.23 14.07
C SER A 541 5.55 29.01 14.91
N LEU A 542 5.11 27.81 14.52
CA LEU A 542 5.60 26.56 15.13
C LEU A 542 7.09 26.33 14.80
N PRO A 543 7.83 25.51 15.58
CA PRO A 543 7.37 24.72 16.72
C PRO A 543 7.21 25.52 18.02
N LEU A 544 6.22 25.11 18.83
CA LEU A 544 5.92 25.73 20.12
C LEU A 544 6.13 24.73 21.25
N GLU A 545 6.80 25.17 22.31
CA GLU A 545 6.85 24.50 23.60
C GLU A 545 5.83 25.14 24.55
N ILE A 546 4.94 24.34 25.12
CA ILE A 546 3.91 24.75 26.09
C ILE A 546 4.21 24.06 27.42
N THR A 547 4.64 24.86 28.41
CA THR A 547 5.03 24.36 29.73
C THR A 547 3.84 24.40 30.69
N PRO A 548 3.47 23.26 31.31
CA PRO A 548 2.40 23.21 32.29
C PRO A 548 2.61 24.21 33.45
N SER A 549 1.52 24.87 33.85
CA SER A 549 1.51 25.94 34.86
C SER A 549 1.28 25.45 36.29
N GLY A 550 0.91 24.17 36.48
CA GLY A 550 0.45 23.59 37.74
C GLY A 550 -1.08 23.48 37.84
N THR A 551 -1.81 24.39 37.20
CA THR A 551 -3.29 24.49 37.28
C THR A 551 -4.00 24.36 35.93
N GLY A 552 -3.25 24.29 34.82
CA GLY A 552 -3.79 24.31 33.46
C GLY A 552 -4.00 25.74 32.96
N LEU A 553 -5.03 25.95 32.13
CA LEU A 553 -5.38 27.28 31.63
C LEU A 553 -5.92 28.12 32.81
N PRO A 554 -5.28 29.24 33.21
CA PRO A 554 -5.62 29.92 34.46
C PRO A 554 -7.05 30.48 34.51
N GLY A 555 -7.55 31.03 33.40
CA GLY A 555 -8.87 31.65 33.32
C GLY A 555 -8.88 33.14 33.68
N GLY A 556 -10.04 33.71 34.01
CA GLY A 556 -10.20 35.15 34.18
C GLY A 556 -10.34 35.90 32.84
N THR A 557 -9.80 37.11 32.73
CA THR A 557 -9.91 37.90 31.50
C THR A 557 -8.84 37.52 30.48
N ILE A 558 -9.26 37.07 29.29
CA ILE A 558 -8.40 36.85 28.13
C ILE A 558 -8.76 37.93 27.11
N LYS A 559 -7.77 38.65 26.57
CA LYS A 559 -8.02 39.65 25.54
C LYS A 559 -7.53 39.16 24.19
N LEU A 560 -8.38 39.29 23.18
CA LEU A 560 -8.08 38.93 21.82
C LEU A 560 -8.53 40.05 20.88
N SER A 561 -7.74 40.38 19.86
CA SER A 561 -8.17 41.41 18.89
C SER A 561 -9.37 40.93 18.07
N ALA A 562 -10.34 41.82 17.83
CA ALA A 562 -11.55 41.53 17.07
C ALA A 562 -11.30 41.23 15.58
N THR A 563 -10.13 41.59 15.04
CA THR A 563 -9.78 41.42 13.63
C THR A 563 -9.02 40.11 13.34
N ILE A 564 -8.85 39.23 14.34
CA ILE A 564 -8.01 38.04 14.19
C ILE A 564 -8.77 36.81 13.70
N SER A 565 -8.01 35.78 13.29
CA SER A 565 -8.56 34.53 12.76
C SER A 565 -9.59 33.90 13.68
N SER A 566 -10.73 33.50 13.11
CA SER A 566 -11.79 32.75 13.79
C SER A 566 -11.31 31.46 14.45
N GLN A 567 -10.19 30.91 14.01
CA GLN A 567 -9.57 29.72 14.60
C GLN A 567 -9.07 29.99 16.01
N TYR A 568 -8.46 31.15 16.26
CA TYR A 568 -7.87 31.50 17.56
C TYR A 568 -8.94 31.74 18.63
N VAL A 569 -9.96 32.54 18.30
CA VAL A 569 -11.08 32.79 19.23
C VAL A 569 -11.80 31.48 19.56
N SER A 570 -12.05 30.64 18.54
CA SER A 570 -12.75 29.38 18.78
C SER A 570 -11.92 28.34 19.54
N SER A 571 -10.58 28.38 19.45
CA SER A 571 -9.74 27.47 20.22
C SER A 571 -9.79 27.81 21.70
N ILE A 572 -9.71 29.10 22.04
CA ILE A 572 -9.86 29.59 23.41
C ILE A 572 -11.26 29.28 23.93
N LEU A 573 -12.32 29.54 23.16
CA LEU A 573 -13.70 29.28 23.61
C LEU A 573 -13.95 27.82 23.99
N ILE A 574 -13.43 26.86 23.20
CA ILE A 574 -13.60 25.43 23.50
C ILE A 574 -12.81 25.05 24.77
N SER A 575 -11.57 25.51 24.89
CA SER A 575 -10.72 25.20 26.05
C SER A 575 -11.11 25.95 27.32
N ALA A 576 -11.78 27.10 27.21
CA ALA A 576 -12.21 27.92 28.35
C ALA A 576 -13.12 27.18 29.33
N LEU A 577 -13.88 26.18 28.84
CA LEU A 577 -14.73 25.32 29.67
C LEU A 577 -13.94 24.48 30.69
N TYR A 578 -12.63 24.34 30.47
CA TYR A 578 -11.71 23.54 31.27
C TYR A 578 -10.65 24.40 31.98
N ALA A 579 -10.83 25.73 32.00
CA ALA A 579 -9.94 26.63 32.72
C ALA A 579 -10.11 26.49 34.25
N ALA A 580 -9.07 26.81 34.99
CA ALA A 580 -9.08 26.77 36.46
C ALA A 580 -10.07 27.77 37.08
N GLN A 581 -10.35 28.88 36.38
CA GLN A 581 -11.35 29.88 36.75
C GLN A 581 -12.23 30.25 35.55
N PRO A 582 -13.47 30.74 35.78
CA PRO A 582 -14.33 31.23 34.71
C PRO A 582 -13.61 32.24 33.79
N VAL A 583 -13.79 32.06 32.48
CA VAL A 583 -13.15 32.91 31.46
C VAL A 583 -14.11 34.01 30.99
N THR A 584 -13.59 35.23 30.86
CA THR A 584 -14.21 36.33 30.12
C THR A 584 -13.29 36.66 28.95
N LEU A 585 -13.77 36.44 27.71
CA LEU A 585 -13.00 36.63 26.48
C LEU A 585 -13.37 37.94 25.77
#